data_AF-A0A523YKL7-F1
#
_entry.id   AF-A0A523YKL7-F1
#
_cell.length_a   1.000
_cell.length_b   1.000
_cell.length_c   1.000
_cell.angle_alpha   90.00
_cell.angle_beta   90.00
_cell.angle_gamma   90.00
#
_symmetry.space_group_name_H-M   'P 1'
#
loop_
_entity.id
_entity.type
_entity.pdbx_description
1 polymer ?
#
loop_
_entity_poly.entity_id
_entity_poly.type
_entity_poly.pdbx_seq_one_letter_code
_entity_poly.pdbx_strand_id
1 'polypeptide(L)'
;MKCPRCNSKVPDNLKYCGFCGIEIKTGREKSVEYWMEYIRTILHLNQDNRGIASRYIIASATLGIVSILTLVVQIPFETVQSIVIGVLALIGMGVSGYLLYVLVISVYENQVLLWMYEEIYYGILVGELNTSSDVMTYRHNLMETLKEDLKHTLETREDYEKLKETSK
;
A
#
# COMPACT_ATOMS: atom_id res chain seq x y z
N MET A 1 6.33 -20.77 -20.19
CA MET A 1 7.16 -21.93 -19.76
C MET A 1 6.77 -22.41 -18.36
N LYS A 2 7.26 -23.56 -17.89
CA LYS A 2 7.05 -24.02 -16.51
C LYS A 2 8.32 -23.85 -15.68
N CYS A 3 8.15 -23.50 -14.41
CA CYS A 3 9.26 -23.45 -13.47
C CYS A 3 9.88 -24.84 -13.28
N PRO A 4 11.21 -25.01 -13.38
CA PRO A 4 11.85 -26.32 -13.21
C PRO A 4 11.76 -26.88 -11.79
N ARG A 5 11.49 -26.03 -10.78
CA ARG A 5 11.38 -26.45 -9.36
C ARG A 5 9.93 -26.71 -8.93
N CYS A 6 9.05 -25.73 -9.09
CA CYS A 6 7.68 -25.81 -8.57
C CYS A 6 6.62 -26.11 -9.64
N ASN A 7 7.03 -26.31 -10.90
CA ASN A 7 6.16 -26.59 -12.05
C ASN A 7 5.08 -25.52 -12.33
N SER A 8 5.15 -24.37 -11.66
CA SER A 8 4.22 -23.26 -11.86
C SER A 8 4.37 -22.66 -13.26
N LYS A 9 3.28 -22.14 -13.81
CA LYS A 9 3.29 -21.48 -15.12
C LYS A 9 3.99 -20.13 -14.99
N VAL A 10 5.08 -19.94 -15.72
CA VAL A 10 5.85 -18.69 -15.70
C VAL A 10 5.84 -18.05 -17.10
N PRO A 11 5.51 -16.76 -17.20
CA PRO A 11 5.68 -15.96 -18.41
C PRO A 11 7.10 -16.09 -19.01
N ASP A 12 7.20 -16.18 -20.34
CA ASP A 12 8.47 -16.45 -21.04
C ASP A 12 9.48 -15.28 -20.95
N ASN A 13 9.02 -14.10 -20.58
CA ASN A 13 9.82 -12.89 -20.38
C ASN A 13 10.45 -12.77 -18.99
N LEU A 14 10.11 -13.65 -18.05
CA LEU A 14 10.66 -13.60 -16.70
C LEU A 14 11.94 -14.43 -16.60
N LYS A 15 13.01 -13.82 -16.06
CA LYS A 15 14.25 -14.54 -15.73
C LYS A 15 14.09 -15.49 -14.53
N TYR A 16 13.15 -15.19 -13.64
CA TYR A 16 12.97 -15.89 -12.36
C TYR A 16 11.52 -16.30 -12.15
N CYS A 17 11.32 -17.41 -11.44
CA CYS A 17 9.99 -17.81 -11.02
C CYS A 17 9.48 -16.88 -9.91
N GLY A 18 8.38 -16.17 -10.14
CA GLY A 18 7.74 -15.32 -9.13
C GLY A 18 7.18 -16.07 -7.92
N PHE A 19 7.08 -17.41 -8.00
CA PHE A 19 6.55 -18.26 -6.93
C PHE A 19 7.65 -18.85 -6.05
N CYS A 20 8.71 -19.44 -6.63
CA CYS A 20 9.74 -20.14 -5.87
C CYS A 20 11.14 -19.49 -5.94
N GLY A 21 11.28 -18.34 -6.62
CA GLY A 21 12.52 -17.56 -6.67
C GLY A 21 13.66 -18.14 -7.52
N ILE A 22 13.49 -19.34 -8.11
CA ILE A 22 14.54 -19.99 -8.89
C ILE A 22 14.73 -19.31 -10.25
N GLU A 23 15.97 -19.25 -10.73
CA GLU A 23 16.25 -18.82 -12.09
C GLU A 23 15.78 -19.89 -13.08
N ILE A 24 14.98 -19.48 -14.06
CA ILE A 24 14.29 -20.45 -14.94
C ILE A 24 15.25 -21.05 -15.97
N LYS A 25 16.30 -20.32 -16.34
CA LYS A 25 17.32 -20.79 -17.29
C LYS A 25 18.35 -21.72 -16.64
N THR A 26 18.77 -21.44 -15.42
CA THR A 26 19.89 -22.15 -14.78
C THR A 26 19.43 -23.15 -13.71
N GLY A 27 18.19 -23.04 -13.22
CA GLY A 27 17.71 -23.85 -12.10
C GLY A 27 18.48 -23.58 -10.81
N ARG A 28 19.18 -22.44 -10.70
CA ARG A 28 19.94 -22.08 -9.51
C ARG A 28 19.10 -21.25 -8.56
N GLU A 29 19.24 -21.58 -7.28
CA GLU A 29 18.68 -20.81 -6.19
C GLU A 29 19.52 -19.55 -5.96
N LYS A 30 18.87 -18.44 -5.61
CA LYS A 30 19.61 -17.22 -5.28
C LYS A 30 20.25 -17.36 -3.92
N SER A 31 21.47 -16.85 -3.80
CA SER A 31 22.12 -16.77 -2.51
C SER A 31 21.39 -15.76 -1.62
N VAL A 32 21.56 -15.91 -0.31
CA VAL A 32 20.95 -15.02 0.67
C VAL A 32 21.48 -13.59 0.50
N GLU A 33 22.73 -13.43 0.08
CA GLU A 33 23.34 -12.12 -0.21
C GLU A 33 22.59 -11.36 -1.29
N TYR A 34 22.10 -12.07 -2.32
CA TYR A 34 21.26 -11.44 -3.33
C TYR A 34 19.96 -10.89 -2.73
N TRP A 35 19.32 -11.65 -1.84
CA TRP A 35 18.08 -11.22 -1.18
C TRP A 35 18.32 -10.04 -0.27
N MET A 36 19.42 -10.02 0.49
CA MET A 36 19.79 -8.86 1.30
C MET A 36 19.94 -7.60 0.46
N GLU A 37 20.63 -7.69 -0.69
CA GLU A 37 20.82 -6.53 -1.57
C GLU A 37 19.51 -6.08 -2.25
N TYR A 38 18.68 -7.04 -2.66
CA TYR A 38 17.36 -6.76 -3.21
C TYR A 38 16.47 -6.05 -2.17
N ILE A 39 16.38 -6.58 -0.96
CA ILE A 39 15.57 -6.01 0.12
C ILE A 39 16.07 -4.61 0.46
N ARG A 40 17.39 -4.43 0.61
CA ARG A 40 18.01 -3.11 0.85
C ARG A 40 17.62 -2.09 -0.23
N THR A 41 17.64 -2.50 -1.50
CA THR A 41 17.23 -1.64 -2.62
C THR A 41 15.75 -1.25 -2.53
N ILE A 42 14.88 -2.21 -2.23
CA ILE A 42 13.43 -1.97 -2.10
C ILE A 42 13.11 -1.08 -0.88
N LEU A 43 13.80 -1.27 0.24
CA LEU A 43 13.66 -0.42 1.43
C LEU A 43 14.05 1.03 1.12
N HIS A 44 15.18 1.24 0.43
CA HIS A 44 15.61 2.58 0.02
C HIS A 44 14.61 3.27 -0.93
N LEU A 45 14.16 2.57 -1.99
CA LEU A 45 13.19 3.12 -2.93
C LEU A 45 11.88 3.52 -2.25
N ASN A 46 11.43 2.73 -1.27
CA ASN A 46 10.18 3.01 -0.55
C ASN A 46 10.33 4.10 0.53
N GLN A 47 11.51 4.24 1.14
CA GLN A 47 11.78 5.36 2.06
C GLN A 47 11.67 6.71 1.35
N ASP A 48 12.20 6.82 0.12
CA ASP A 48 12.08 8.04 -0.67
C ASP A 48 10.61 8.35 -1.03
N ASN A 49 9.83 7.31 -1.36
CA ASN A 49 8.40 7.45 -1.68
C ASN A 49 7.56 7.93 -0.48
N ARG A 50 7.93 7.59 0.76
CA ARG A 50 7.23 8.13 1.96
C ARG A 50 7.32 9.65 2.04
N GLY A 51 8.49 10.21 1.72
CA GLY A 51 8.69 11.65 1.65
C GLY A 51 7.75 12.30 0.64
N ILE A 52 7.59 11.69 -0.53
CA ILE A 52 6.69 12.17 -1.59
C ILE A 52 5.23 12.09 -1.15
N ALA A 53 4.78 10.95 -0.62
CA ALA A 53 3.40 10.75 -0.18
C ALA A 53 2.99 11.75 0.92
N SER A 54 3.89 12.01 1.88
CA SER A 54 3.64 13.00 2.95
C SER A 54 3.40 14.40 2.40
N ARG A 55 4.14 14.82 1.37
CA ARG A 55 3.95 16.13 0.72
C ARG A 55 2.59 16.24 0.04
N TYR A 56 2.12 15.17 -0.59
CA TYR A 56 0.78 15.12 -1.21
C TYR A 56 -0.34 15.15 -0.17
N ILE A 57 -0.18 14.50 0.97
CA ILE A 57 -1.15 14.57 2.08
C ILE A 57 -1.25 16.01 2.61
N ILE A 58 -0.11 16.68 2.82
CA ILE A 58 -0.10 18.09 3.29
C ILE A 58 -0.75 19.01 2.25
N ALA A 59 -0.43 18.84 0.97
CA ALA A 59 -1.00 19.66 -0.11
C ALA A 59 -2.53 19.48 -0.22
N SER A 60 -3.02 18.24 -0.18
CA SER A 60 -4.45 17.95 -0.25
C SER A 60 -5.22 18.43 0.98
N ALA A 61 -4.66 18.29 2.18
CA ALA A 61 -5.23 18.88 3.41
C ALA A 61 -5.30 20.41 3.33
N THR A 62 -4.26 21.05 2.80
CA THR A 62 -4.22 22.52 2.61
C THR A 62 -5.34 22.99 1.67
N LEU A 63 -5.55 22.28 0.55
CA LEU A 63 -6.65 22.58 -0.38
C LEU A 63 -8.03 22.43 0.29
N GLY A 64 -8.21 21.42 1.13
CA GLY A 64 -9.44 21.23 1.92
C GLY A 64 -9.69 22.41 2.86
N ILE A 65 -8.67 22.84 3.61
CA ILE A 65 -8.76 23.98 4.53
C ILE A 65 -9.09 25.27 3.79
N VAL A 66 -8.41 25.55 2.66
CA VAL A 66 -8.67 26.74 1.85
C VAL A 66 -10.12 26.74 1.34
N SER A 67 -10.62 25.58 0.88
CA SER A 67 -12.01 25.44 0.41
C SER A 67 -13.03 25.78 1.50
N ILE A 68 -12.81 25.27 2.72
CA ILE A 68 -13.65 25.57 3.90
C ILE A 68 -13.61 27.06 4.22
N LEU A 69 -12.43 27.69 4.22
CA LEU A 69 -12.30 29.12 4.51
C LEU A 69 -13.05 29.99 3.50
N THR A 70 -12.99 29.66 2.21
CA THR A 70 -13.79 30.34 1.18
C THR A 70 -15.28 30.26 1.44
N LEU A 71 -15.81 29.12 1.91
CA LEU A 71 -17.23 28.99 2.27
C LEU A 71 -17.60 29.91 3.42
N VAL A 72 -16.77 29.97 4.47
CA VAL A 72 -17.03 30.81 5.66
C VAL A 72 -17.07 32.29 5.29
N VAL A 73 -16.18 32.76 4.41
CA VAL A 73 -16.12 34.17 3.98
C VAL A 73 -17.35 34.58 3.15
N GLN A 74 -18.04 33.63 2.52
CA GLN A 74 -19.14 33.92 1.59
C GLN A 74 -20.53 33.97 2.20
N ILE A 75 -20.68 33.55 3.45
CA ILE A 75 -21.95 33.53 4.18
C ILE A 75 -22.73 34.87 4.11
N PRO A 76 -22.11 36.08 4.13
CA PRO A 76 -22.89 37.32 4.16
C PRO A 76 -23.32 37.88 2.78
N PHE A 77 -23.02 37.24 1.65
CA PHE A 77 -23.29 37.81 0.31
C PHE A 77 -24.41 37.08 -0.43
N GLU A 78 -25.56 37.72 -0.66
CA GLU A 78 -26.70 37.16 -1.43
C GLU A 78 -26.59 37.37 -2.95
N THR A 79 -25.41 37.19 -3.53
CA THR A 79 -25.22 37.36 -4.98
C THR A 79 -25.18 36.01 -5.69
N VAL A 80 -25.58 35.98 -6.96
CA VAL A 80 -25.44 34.79 -7.83
C VAL A 80 -23.98 34.30 -7.85
N GLN A 81 -23.00 35.20 -7.68
CA GLN A 81 -21.58 34.85 -7.59
C GLN A 81 -21.27 34.02 -6.34
N SER A 82 -21.91 34.28 -5.21
CA SER A 82 -21.74 33.49 -3.98
C SER A 82 -22.18 32.04 -4.15
N ILE A 83 -23.26 31.79 -4.89
CA ILE A 83 -23.75 30.43 -5.18
C ILE A 83 -22.71 29.66 -6.00
N VAL A 84 -22.19 30.27 -7.06
CA VAL A 84 -21.20 29.64 -7.94
C VAL A 84 -19.94 29.26 -7.17
N ILE A 85 -19.44 30.16 -6.32
CA ILE A 85 -18.23 29.89 -5.57
C ILE A 85 -18.48 28.86 -4.45
N GLY A 86 -19.67 28.88 -3.83
CA GLY A 86 -20.06 27.84 -2.87
C GLY A 86 -20.07 26.44 -3.49
N VAL A 87 -20.61 26.29 -4.70
CA VAL A 87 -20.59 25.01 -5.44
C VAL A 87 -19.15 24.59 -5.76
N LEU A 88 -18.30 25.50 -6.23
CA LEU A 88 -16.89 25.21 -6.51
C LEU A 88 -16.13 24.77 -5.26
N ALA A 89 -16.38 25.38 -4.10
CA ALA A 89 -15.76 24.99 -2.85
C ALA A 89 -16.19 23.59 -2.39
N LEU A 90 -17.46 23.23 -2.55
CA LEU A 90 -17.95 21.86 -2.26
C LEU A 90 -17.30 20.81 -3.17
N ILE A 91 -17.15 21.12 -4.47
CA ILE A 91 -16.41 20.24 -5.41
C ILE A 91 -14.95 20.11 -4.94
N GLY A 92 -14.31 21.21 -4.57
CA GLY A 92 -12.95 21.22 -4.03
C GLY A 92 -12.77 20.33 -2.80
N MET A 93 -13.71 20.40 -1.86
CA MET A 93 -13.73 19.51 -0.67
C MET A 93 -13.90 18.04 -1.05
N GLY A 94 -14.81 17.72 -1.97
CA GLY A 94 -15.03 16.36 -2.44
C GLY A 94 -13.78 15.76 -3.11
N VAL A 95 -13.14 16.52 -4.00
CA VAL A 95 -11.90 16.09 -4.67
C VAL A 95 -10.74 15.96 -3.68
N SER A 96 -10.56 16.93 -2.78
CA SER A 96 -9.53 16.88 -1.73
C SER A 96 -9.70 15.65 -0.83
N GLY A 97 -10.93 15.39 -0.36
CA GLY A 97 -11.24 14.22 0.46
C GLY A 97 -10.98 12.90 -0.26
N TYR A 98 -11.37 12.79 -1.54
CA TYR A 98 -11.08 11.60 -2.34
C TYR A 98 -9.58 11.38 -2.55
N LEU A 99 -8.83 12.44 -2.86
CA LEU A 99 -7.38 12.36 -3.02
C LEU A 99 -6.69 11.94 -1.72
N LEU A 100 -7.10 12.52 -0.58
CA LEU A 100 -6.61 12.10 0.74
C LEU A 100 -6.88 10.63 0.99
N TYR A 101 -8.10 10.15 0.68
CA TYR A 101 -8.46 8.74 0.84
C TYR A 101 -7.55 7.80 0.02
N VAL A 102 -7.36 8.09 -1.27
CA VAL A 102 -6.48 7.29 -2.15
C VAL A 102 -5.03 7.33 -1.66
N LEU A 103 -4.54 8.49 -1.22
CA LEU A 103 -3.18 8.64 -0.68
C LEU A 103 -2.98 7.83 0.61
N VAL A 104 -3.96 7.87 1.52
CA VAL A 104 -3.90 7.10 2.78
C VAL A 104 -3.84 5.59 2.49
N ILE A 105 -4.65 5.10 1.56
CA ILE A 105 -4.59 3.69 1.15
C ILE A 105 -3.22 3.34 0.58
N SER A 106 -2.69 4.16 -0.33
CA SER A 106 -1.38 3.92 -0.92
C SER A 106 -0.24 3.96 0.11
N VAL A 107 -0.31 4.86 1.10
CA VAL A 107 0.66 4.90 2.21
C VAL A 107 0.54 3.64 3.08
N TYR A 108 -0.69 3.21 3.37
CA TYR A 108 -0.93 2.01 4.16
C TYR A 108 -0.36 0.75 3.47
N GLU A 109 -0.65 0.55 2.17
CA GLU A 109 -0.10 -0.57 1.40
C GLU A 109 1.43 -0.57 1.39
N ASN A 110 2.05 0.60 1.19
CA ASN A 110 3.50 0.73 1.23
C ASN A 110 4.09 0.48 2.62
N GLN A 111 3.37 0.84 3.68
CA GLN A 111 3.80 0.60 5.06
C GLN A 111 3.79 -0.89 5.41
N VAL A 112 2.75 -1.62 4.99
CA VAL A 112 2.66 -3.08 5.16
C VAL A 112 3.79 -3.78 4.42
N LEU A 113 4.06 -3.37 3.17
CA LEU A 113 5.18 -3.91 2.38
C LEU A 113 6.52 -3.67 3.06
N LEU A 114 6.78 -2.45 3.55
CA LEU A 114 8.01 -2.10 4.24
C LEU A 114 8.22 -2.97 5.49
N TRP A 115 7.19 -3.09 6.33
CA TRP A 115 7.26 -3.91 7.54
C TRP A 115 7.57 -5.38 7.20
N MET A 116 6.91 -5.95 6.18
CA MET A 116 7.22 -7.31 5.71
C MET A 116 8.69 -7.46 5.28
N TYR A 117 9.23 -6.50 4.54
CA TYR A 117 10.62 -6.56 4.09
C TYR A 117 11.62 -6.40 5.23
N GLU A 118 11.30 -5.60 6.25
CA GLU A 118 12.10 -5.48 7.48
C GLU A 118 12.14 -6.81 8.25
N GLU A 119 11.00 -7.47 8.45
CA GLU A 119 10.94 -8.78 9.11
C GLU A 119 11.77 -9.85 8.37
N ILE A 120 11.64 -9.91 7.04
CA ILE A 120 12.46 -10.82 6.22
C ILE A 120 13.95 -10.49 6.36
N TYR A 121 14.31 -9.20 6.36
CA TYR A 121 15.69 -8.75 6.52
C TYR A 121 16.27 -9.19 7.86
N TYR A 122 15.51 -9.03 8.95
CA TYR A 122 15.92 -9.48 10.28
C TYR A 122 16.01 -11.01 10.37
N GLY A 123 15.06 -11.75 9.81
CA GLY A 123 15.10 -13.22 9.77
C GLY A 123 16.34 -13.76 9.03
N ILE A 124 16.77 -13.09 7.97
CA ILE A 124 18.04 -13.39 7.29
C ILE A 124 19.23 -13.09 8.21
N LEU A 125 19.24 -11.93 8.88
CA LEU A 125 20.37 -11.46 9.68
C LEU A 125 20.60 -12.31 10.95
N VAL A 126 19.53 -12.84 11.53
CA VAL A 126 19.57 -13.76 12.68
C VAL A 126 19.91 -15.20 12.25
N GLY A 127 19.91 -15.49 10.95
CA GLY A 127 20.19 -16.83 10.41
C GLY A 127 19.01 -17.80 10.50
N GLU A 128 17.79 -17.30 10.65
CA GLU A 128 16.57 -18.11 10.57
C GLU A 128 16.20 -18.41 9.11
N LEU A 129 16.54 -17.49 8.19
CA LEU A 129 16.27 -17.61 6.76
C LEU A 129 17.59 -17.79 5.99
N ASN A 130 18.01 -19.04 5.81
CA ASN A 130 19.32 -19.38 5.24
C ASN A 130 19.26 -19.72 3.74
N THR A 131 18.07 -19.92 3.19
CA THR A 131 17.88 -20.23 1.76
C THR A 131 16.86 -19.30 1.13
N SER A 132 16.93 -19.15 -0.19
CA SER A 132 15.89 -18.42 -0.93
C SER A 132 14.50 -19.06 -0.76
N SER A 133 14.44 -20.38 -0.55
CA SER A 133 13.19 -21.10 -0.29
C SER A 133 12.59 -20.69 1.05
N ASP A 134 13.42 -20.50 2.09
CA ASP A 134 12.97 -20.06 3.41
C ASP A 134 12.40 -18.65 3.32
N VAL A 135 13.12 -17.74 2.64
CA VAL A 135 12.67 -16.36 2.40
C VAL A 135 11.32 -16.32 1.68
N MET A 136 11.14 -17.14 0.64
CA MET A 136 9.90 -17.17 -0.13
C MET A 136 8.74 -17.80 0.65
N THR A 137 9.01 -18.87 1.41
CA THR A 137 8.02 -19.51 2.27
C THR A 137 7.56 -18.55 3.37
N TYR A 138 8.50 -17.90 4.03
CA TYR A 138 8.22 -16.91 5.08
C TYR A 138 7.38 -15.75 4.52
N ARG A 139 7.80 -15.18 3.38
CA ARG A 139 7.03 -14.15 2.68
C ARG A 139 5.61 -14.60 2.35
N HIS A 140 5.44 -15.83 1.86
CA HIS A 140 4.11 -16.34 1.51
C HIS A 140 3.22 -16.48 2.74
N ASN A 141 3.74 -17.07 3.81
CA ASN A 141 3.01 -17.22 5.08
C ASN A 141 2.60 -15.85 5.64
N LEU A 142 3.51 -14.88 5.64
CA LEU A 142 3.21 -13.53 6.12
C LEU A 142 2.11 -12.86 5.28
N MET A 143 2.13 -13.04 3.96
CA MET A 143 1.09 -12.51 3.08
C MET A 143 -0.29 -13.14 3.31
N GLU A 144 -0.36 -14.44 3.60
CA GLU A 144 -1.64 -15.08 3.96
C GLU A 144 -2.13 -14.60 5.33
N THR A 145 -1.26 -14.47 6.33
CA THR A 145 -1.63 -13.90 7.65
C THR A 145 -2.19 -12.48 7.51
N LEU A 146 -1.52 -11.62 6.73
CA LEU A 146 -1.99 -10.25 6.47
C LEU A 146 -3.35 -10.22 5.77
N LYS A 147 -3.61 -11.19 4.88
CA LYS A 147 -4.88 -11.30 4.17
C LYS A 147 -6.00 -11.78 5.09
N GLU A 148 -5.72 -12.69 6.02
CA GLU A 148 -6.66 -13.11 7.06
C GLU A 148 -6.98 -11.96 8.01
N ASP A 149 -5.98 -11.21 8.48
CA ASP A 149 -6.17 -10.03 9.32
C ASP A 149 -6.99 -8.94 8.62
N LEU A 150 -6.71 -8.71 7.32
CA LEU A 150 -7.48 -7.77 6.51
C LEU A 150 -8.93 -8.23 6.37
N LYS A 151 -9.16 -9.53 6.11
CA LYS A 151 -10.51 -10.10 6.01
C LYS A 151 -11.29 -9.92 7.32
N HIS A 152 -10.68 -10.23 8.45
CA HIS A 152 -11.30 -10.06 9.77
C HIS A 152 -11.63 -8.58 10.06
N THR A 153 -10.75 -7.66 9.68
CA THR A 153 -10.97 -6.21 9.81
C THR A 153 -12.14 -5.73 8.94
N LEU A 154 -12.33 -6.32 7.75
CA LEU A 154 -13.46 -5.99 6.87
C LEU A 154 -14.77 -6.58 7.40
N GLU A 155 -14.77 -7.82 7.88
CA GLU A 155 -15.96 -8.47 8.46
C GLU A 155 -16.47 -7.73 9.70
N THR A 156 -15.56 -7.34 10.60
CA THR A 156 -15.91 -6.52 11.78
C THR A 156 -16.49 -5.15 11.40
N ARG A 157 -16.07 -4.57 10.28
CA ARG A 157 -16.64 -3.32 9.76
C ARG A 157 -18.05 -3.51 9.20
N GLU A 158 -18.30 -4.60 8.47
CA GLU A 158 -19.65 -4.91 7.98
C GLU A 158 -20.64 -5.13 9.14
N ASP A 159 -20.20 -5.82 10.19
CA ASP A 159 -21.04 -6.08 11.36
C ASP A 159 -21.34 -4.80 12.14
N TYR A 160 -20.40 -3.85 12.20
CA TYR A 160 -20.64 -2.52 12.76
C TYR A 160 -21.67 -1.72 11.97
N GLU A 161 -21.63 -1.74 10.64
CA GLU A 161 -22.63 -1.06 9.79
C GLU A 161 -24.03 -1.66 9.98
N LYS A 162 -24.15 -2.99 10.08
CA LYS A 162 -25.43 -3.67 10.38
C LYS A 162 -26.01 -3.28 11.75
N LEU A 163 -25.15 -3.14 12.76
CA LEU A 163 -25.58 -2.67 14.10
C LEU A 163 -26.05 -1.20 14.07
N LYS A 164 -25.41 -0.36 13.25
CA LYS A 164 -25.80 1.05 13.08
C LYS A 164 -27.15 1.19 12.38
N GLU A 165 -27.44 0.37 11.39
CA GLU A 165 -28.75 0.35 10.70
C GLU A 165 -29.89 -0.12 11.60
N THR A 166 -29.63 -1.09 12.48
CA THR A 166 -30.63 -1.59 13.45
C THR A 166 -30.85 -0.66 14.65
N SER A 167 -29.98 0.32 14.85
CA SER A 167 -30.06 1.31 15.94
C SER A 167 -30.79 2.63 15.58
N LYS A 168 -31.27 2.77 14.34
CA LYS A 168 -32.03 3.93 13.84
C LYS A 168 -33.52 3.62 13.76
#